data_AF-A0A8H4K003-F1
#
_entry.id   AF-A0A8H4K003-F1
#
_cell.length_a   1.000
_cell.length_b   1.000
_cell.length_c   1.000
_cell.angle_alpha   90.00
_cell.angle_beta   90.00
_cell.angle_gamma   90.00
#
_symmetry.space_group_name_H-M   'P 1'
#
loop_
_entity.id
_entity.type
_entity.pdbx_description
1 polymer ?
#
loop_
_entity_poly.entity_id
_entity_poly.type
_entity_poly.pdbx_seq_one_letter_code
_entity_poly.pdbx_strand_id
1 'polypeptide(L)'
;MKLPIILIACCAAMGTPYAEASPLAETELARRNDCGKGGAPYTRRTNSPCGSGNGRRSYCGCDRTGVVQCIDGFWKEIQGCEGGTYKGCTANGSGAHCKVVLG
;
A
#
# COMPACT_ATOMS: atom_id res chain seq x y z
N MET A 1 13.61 -60.15 24.13
CA MET A 1 13.31 -58.90 23.41
C MET A 1 11.81 -58.64 23.45
N LYS A 2 11.36 -57.67 24.26
CA LYS A 2 9.97 -57.19 24.29
C LYS A 2 10.03 -55.70 24.71
N LEU A 3 9.74 -54.80 23.78
CA LEU A 3 9.88 -53.35 23.97
C LEU A 3 8.77 -52.77 24.87
N PRO A 4 9.04 -51.78 25.73
CA PRO A 4 8.02 -51.08 26.52
C PRO A 4 7.45 -49.83 25.82
N ILE A 5 6.12 -49.77 25.82
CA ILE A 5 5.25 -48.65 26.25
C ILE A 5 5.71 -47.21 25.91
N ILE A 6 5.04 -46.65 24.88
CA ILE A 6 4.41 -45.32 24.76
C ILE A 6 4.90 -44.20 25.70
N LEU A 7 5.49 -43.16 25.10
CA LEU A 7 5.28 -41.77 25.53
C LEU A 7 5.07 -40.89 24.29
N ILE A 8 3.82 -40.45 24.10
CA ILE A 8 3.43 -39.46 23.10
C ILE A 8 3.85 -38.09 23.64
N ALA A 9 4.94 -37.54 23.11
CA ALA A 9 5.28 -36.15 23.32
C ALA A 9 4.45 -35.29 22.35
N CYS A 10 3.45 -34.63 22.90
CA CYS A 10 2.60 -33.67 22.20
C CYS A 10 3.43 -32.40 21.93
N CYS A 11 4.06 -32.31 20.75
CA CYS A 11 4.62 -31.05 20.28
C CYS A 11 3.49 -30.13 19.85
N ALA A 12 3.11 -29.21 20.74
CA ALA A 12 2.32 -28.03 20.42
C ALA A 12 3.09 -27.18 19.40
N ALA A 13 2.88 -27.45 18.11
CA ALA A 13 3.21 -26.48 17.08
C ALA A 13 2.20 -25.34 17.22
N MET A 14 2.66 -24.26 17.85
CA MET A 14 1.99 -22.96 17.87
C MET A 14 1.72 -22.58 16.41
N GLY A 15 0.47 -22.80 15.98
CA GLY A 15 0.00 -22.29 14.70
C GLY A 15 0.12 -20.78 14.75
N THR A 16 1.08 -20.24 14.01
CA THR A 16 1.04 -18.83 13.61
C THR A 16 -0.30 -18.64 12.91
N PRO A 17 -1.19 -17.74 13.36
CA PRO A 17 -2.31 -17.37 12.53
C PRO A 17 -1.71 -16.70 11.31
N TYR A 18 -1.64 -17.43 10.19
CA TYR A 18 -1.69 -16.81 8.89
C TYR A 18 -3.03 -16.07 8.91
N ALA A 19 -2.99 -14.79 9.23
CA ALA A 19 -4.12 -13.91 9.06
C ALA A 19 -4.36 -13.90 7.56
N GLU A 20 -5.26 -14.78 7.11
CA GLU A 20 -5.85 -14.78 5.78
C GLU A 20 -6.34 -13.33 5.58
N ALA A 21 -5.57 -12.52 4.84
CA ALA A 21 -5.95 -11.15 4.54
C ALA A 21 -7.26 -11.24 3.76
N SER A 22 -8.38 -11.06 4.46
CA SER A 22 -9.70 -11.19 3.86
C SER A 22 -9.77 -10.21 2.69
N PRO A 23 -10.22 -10.62 1.49
CA PRO A 23 -10.37 -9.70 0.36
C PRO A 23 -11.30 -8.52 0.71
N LEU A 24 -12.21 -8.72 1.66
CA LEU A 24 -13.02 -7.66 2.27
C LEU A 24 -12.19 -6.62 3.02
N ALA A 25 -11.16 -7.04 3.78
CA ALA A 25 -10.26 -6.14 4.47
C ALA A 25 -9.41 -5.32 3.48
N GLU A 26 -8.96 -5.93 2.37
CA GLU A 26 -8.28 -5.20 1.29
C GLU A 26 -9.20 -4.18 0.60
N THR A 27 -10.46 -4.54 0.32
CA THR A 27 -11.41 -3.60 -0.31
C THR A 27 -11.82 -2.45 0.60
N GLU A 28 -11.95 -2.69 1.91
CA GLU A 28 -12.26 -1.66 2.91
C GLU A 28 -11.05 -0.75 3.15
N LEU A 29 -9.84 -1.31 3.20
CA LEU A 29 -8.59 -0.55 3.29
C LEU A 29 -8.39 0.30 2.02
N ALA A 30 -8.62 -0.26 0.83
CA ALA A 30 -8.58 0.48 -0.44
C ALA A 30 -9.54 1.68 -0.42
N ARG A 31 -10.79 1.48 0.03
CA ARG A 31 -11.80 2.54 0.14
C ARG A 31 -11.40 3.66 1.12
N ARG A 32 -10.64 3.34 2.18
CA ARG A 32 -10.13 4.31 3.17
C ARG A 32 -8.86 5.04 2.71
N ASN A 33 -8.09 4.43 1.81
CA ASN A 33 -6.83 4.96 1.29
C ASN A 33 -7.00 5.83 0.05
N ASP A 34 -8.13 5.68 -0.64
CA ASP A 34 -8.53 6.59 -1.71
C ASP A 34 -8.95 7.94 -1.14
N CYS A 35 -8.88 8.98 -1.98
CA CYS A 35 -9.14 10.36 -1.57
C CYS A 35 -10.61 10.68 -1.29
N GLY A 36 -11.43 9.67 -1.01
CA GLY A 36 -12.87 9.77 -0.82
C GLY A 36 -13.64 9.91 -2.13
N LYS A 37 -14.90 10.32 -2.03
CA LYS A 37 -15.80 10.51 -3.18
C LYS A 37 -15.23 11.57 -4.12
N GLY A 38 -14.88 11.17 -5.35
CA GLY A 38 -14.26 12.04 -6.35
C GLY A 38 -12.73 11.91 -6.44
N GLY A 39 -12.11 11.06 -5.62
CA GLY A 39 -10.72 10.68 -5.78
C GLY A 39 -10.50 9.97 -7.12
N ALA A 40 -9.43 10.35 -7.84
CA ALA A 40 -9.08 9.67 -9.07
C ALA A 40 -8.44 8.31 -8.74
N PRO A 41 -8.55 7.29 -9.62
CA PRO A 41 -8.00 5.95 -9.35
C PRO A 41 -6.47 5.96 -9.11
N TYR A 42 -5.79 7.00 -9.59
CA TYR A 42 -4.36 7.22 -9.42
C TYR A 42 -3.99 8.06 -8.17
N THR A 43 -4.95 8.37 -7.29
CA THR A 43 -4.72 9.18 -6.08
C THR A 43 -4.81 8.35 -4.81
N ARG A 44 -3.92 8.62 -3.86
CA ARG A 44 -3.87 8.00 -2.53
C ARG A 44 -3.66 9.05 -1.45
N ARG A 45 -4.19 8.80 -0.26
CA ARG A 45 -4.02 9.68 0.89
C ARG A 45 -2.65 9.48 1.51
N THR A 46 -1.80 10.51 1.46
CA THR A 46 -0.48 10.51 2.09
C THR A 46 -0.61 10.17 3.58
N ASN A 47 0.33 9.37 4.09
CA ASN A 47 0.39 8.82 5.44
C ASN A 47 -0.76 7.86 5.81
N SER A 48 -1.65 7.49 4.87
CA SER A 48 -2.61 6.42 5.13
C SER A 48 -1.97 5.04 4.92
N PRO A 49 -2.53 3.97 5.51
CA PRO A 49 -2.04 2.61 5.31
C PRO A 49 -2.00 2.22 3.83
N CYS A 50 -1.23 1.21 3.46
CA CYS A 50 -1.24 0.64 2.11
C CYS A 50 -0.92 -0.86 2.14
N GLY A 51 -1.49 -1.61 1.20
CA GLY A 51 -1.25 -3.05 1.08
C GLY A 51 0.09 -3.34 0.39
N SER A 52 0.77 -4.41 0.81
CA SER A 52 2.05 -4.87 0.24
C SER A 52 1.96 -5.25 -1.26
N GLY A 53 0.77 -5.59 -1.75
CA GLY A 53 0.51 -5.87 -3.18
C GLY A 53 0.66 -4.68 -4.13
N ASN A 54 0.88 -3.46 -3.62
CA ASN A 54 1.11 -2.28 -4.46
C ASN A 54 2.50 -2.21 -5.09
N GLY A 55 3.47 -2.97 -4.57
CA GLY A 55 4.85 -2.99 -5.07
C GLY A 55 5.46 -1.59 -5.16
N ARG A 56 6.17 -1.30 -6.27
CA ARG A 56 6.80 0.00 -6.55
C ARG A 56 5.89 0.97 -7.33
N ARG A 57 4.58 0.72 -7.36
CA ARG A 57 3.64 1.61 -8.08
C ARG A 57 3.59 2.97 -7.39
N SER A 58 3.71 4.02 -8.20
CA SER A 58 3.55 5.40 -7.76
C SER A 58 2.13 5.89 -8.00
N TYR A 59 1.63 6.69 -7.06
CA TYR A 59 0.35 7.37 -7.10
C TYR A 59 0.55 8.85 -6.80
N CYS A 60 -0.45 9.68 -7.04
CA CYS A 60 -0.44 11.07 -6.57
C CYS A 60 -1.03 11.15 -5.16
N GLY A 61 -0.54 12.10 -4.36
CA GLY A 61 -1.26 12.59 -3.19
C GLY A 61 -2.65 13.11 -3.56
N CYS A 62 -3.58 13.14 -2.59
CA CYS A 62 -4.96 13.59 -2.83
C CYS A 62 -5.06 15.05 -3.28
N ASP A 63 -4.17 15.90 -2.77
CA ASP A 63 -3.99 17.29 -3.14
C ASP A 63 -3.25 17.47 -4.48
N ARG A 64 -2.74 16.37 -5.04
CA ARG A 64 -1.92 16.31 -6.27
C ARG A 64 -0.68 17.18 -6.18
N THR A 65 -0.13 17.39 -4.98
CA THR A 65 1.09 18.17 -4.77
C THR A 65 2.33 17.29 -4.78
N GLY A 66 2.20 15.98 -4.62
CA GLY A 66 3.34 15.05 -4.58
C GLY A 66 3.02 13.66 -5.14
N VAL A 67 4.09 12.91 -5.43
CA VAL A 67 4.07 11.49 -5.80
C VAL A 67 4.29 10.67 -4.53
N VAL A 68 3.44 9.66 -4.31
CA VAL A 68 3.50 8.75 -3.17
C VAL A 68 3.75 7.31 -3.60
N GLN A 69 4.43 6.55 -2.76
CA GLN A 69 4.61 5.09 -2.88
C GLN A 69 4.29 4.38 -1.57
N CYS A 70 3.91 3.11 -1.69
CA CYS A 70 3.66 2.27 -0.52
C CYS A 70 5.00 1.81 0.06
N ILE A 71 5.39 2.37 1.21
CA ILE A 71 6.66 2.10 1.88
C ILE A 71 6.35 1.78 3.34
N ASP A 72 6.83 0.63 3.82
CA ASP A 72 6.59 0.12 5.17
C ASP A 72 5.10 0.05 5.56
N GLY A 73 4.22 -0.21 4.59
CA GLY A 73 2.77 -0.29 4.82
C GLY A 73 2.06 1.06 4.89
N PHE A 74 2.71 2.15 4.51
CA PHE A 74 2.09 3.48 4.41
C PHE A 74 2.38 4.19 3.08
N TRP A 75 1.44 5.02 2.61
CA TRP A 75 1.69 5.92 1.48
C TRP A 75 2.62 7.05 1.90
N LYS A 76 3.91 6.94 1.55
CA LYS A 76 4.91 7.96 1.81
C LYS A 76 5.14 8.79 0.56
N GLU A 77 5.24 10.10 0.73
CA GLU A 77 5.66 10.98 -0.36
C GLU A 77 7.13 10.71 -0.70
N ILE A 78 7.39 10.54 -1.99
CA ILE A 78 8.74 10.29 -2.54
C ILE A 78 9.23 11.44 -3.42
N GLN A 79 8.32 12.34 -3.85
CA GLN A 79 8.66 13.49 -4.67
C GLN A 79 7.59 14.57 -4.55
N GLY A 80 7.99 15.80 -4.22
CA GLY A 80 7.13 16.99 -4.28
C GLY A 80 7.04 17.58 -5.69
N CYS A 81 5.86 18.03 -6.08
CA CYS A 81 5.50 18.57 -7.40
C CYS A 81 5.09 20.05 -7.38
N GLU A 82 5.28 20.74 -6.25
CA GLU A 82 4.97 22.18 -6.10
C GLU A 82 6.16 23.09 -6.41
N GLY A 83 7.37 22.51 -6.52
CA GLY A 83 8.61 23.25 -6.77
C GLY A 83 8.98 23.38 -8.26
N GLY A 84 9.70 24.46 -8.58
CA GLY A 84 10.32 24.66 -9.89
C GLY A 84 9.31 24.77 -11.05
N THR A 85 9.50 23.95 -12.08
CA THR A 85 8.68 23.93 -13.30
C THR A 85 7.42 23.07 -13.18
N TYR A 86 7.23 22.37 -12.06
CA TYR A 86 6.07 21.50 -11.84
C TYR A 86 4.88 22.28 -11.28
N LYS A 87 3.67 21.87 -11.65
CA LYS A 87 2.40 22.42 -11.11
C LYS A 87 1.45 21.30 -10.73
N GLY A 88 1.97 20.31 -9.99
CA GLY A 88 1.22 19.21 -9.44
C GLY A 88 1.53 17.85 -10.05
N CYS A 89 0.79 16.85 -9.62
CA CYS A 89 0.98 15.44 -9.92
C CYS A 89 -0.12 14.92 -10.85
N THR A 90 0.27 14.10 -11.82
CA THR A 90 -0.62 13.35 -12.71
C THR A 90 -0.15 11.92 -12.86
N ALA A 91 -0.94 11.05 -13.49
CA ALA A 91 -0.54 9.68 -13.78
C ALA A 91 -0.84 9.29 -15.23
N ASN A 92 -0.04 8.35 -15.74
CA ASN A 92 -0.25 7.68 -17.02
C ASN A 92 -0.03 6.16 -16.83
N GLY A 93 0.02 5.39 -17.93
CA GLY A 93 0.23 3.94 -17.88
C GLY A 93 1.54 3.49 -17.18
N SER A 94 2.50 4.38 -16.98
CA SER A 94 3.77 4.12 -16.26
C SER A 94 3.74 4.51 -14.77
N GLY A 95 2.67 5.15 -14.30
CA GLY A 95 2.50 5.59 -12.91
C GLY A 95 2.41 7.10 -12.74
N ALA A 96 2.38 7.53 -11.48
CA ALA A 96 2.30 8.94 -11.10
C ALA A 96 3.66 9.65 -11.23
N HIS A 97 3.61 10.90 -11.69
CA HIS A 97 4.75 11.78 -11.93
C HIS A 97 4.33 13.26 -11.81
N CYS A 98 5.30 14.13 -11.54
CA CYS A 98 5.07 15.57 -11.54
C CYS A 98 4.85 16.09 -12.97
N LYS A 99 3.78 16.86 -13.15
CA LYS A 99 3.41 17.52 -14.40
C LYS A 99 4.17 18.85 -14.52
N VAL A 100 4.96 18.98 -15.58
CA VAL A 100 5.51 20.27 -16.01
C VAL A 100 4.41 21.07 -16.70
N VAL A 101 4.29 22.35 -16.36
CA VAL A 101 3.50 23.29 -17.18
C VAL A 101 4.51 24.11 -17.97
N LEU A 102 4.60 23.82 -19.27
CA LEU A 102 5.26 24.72 -20.21
C LEU A 102 4.32 25.92 -20.35
N GLY A 103 4.72 27.05 -19.76
CA GLY A 103 4.06 28.34 -19.95
C GLY A 103 4.34 28.89 -21.34
#